data_AF-A0A376RCB9-F1
#
_entry.id   AF-A0A376RCB9-F1
#
_cell.length_a   1.000
_cell.length_b   1.000
_cell.length_c   1.000
_cell.angle_alpha   90.00
_cell.angle_beta   90.00
_cell.angle_gamma   90.00
#
_symmetry.space_group_name_H-M   'P 1'
#
loop_
_entity.id
_entity.type
_entity.pdbx_description
1 polymer ?
#
loop_
_entity_poly.entity_id
_entity_poly.type
_entity_poly.pdbx_seq_one_letter_code
_entity_poly.pdbx_strand_id
1 'polypeptide(L)' 'MTPFMTEDFLLDTEFARRLYHDYAKDQPISITIAICRRSRLRKTIVLKTCMTSG' A
#
# COMPACT_ATOMS: atom_id res chain seq x y z
N MET A 1 4.15 -29.06 2.06
CA MET A 1 4.81 -27.89 2.69
C MET A 1 4.02 -26.66 2.29
N THR A 2 3.50 -25.91 3.25
CA THR A 2 2.87 -24.61 2.96
C THR A 2 3.97 -23.60 2.61
N PRO A 3 3.81 -22.81 1.54
CA PRO A 3 4.78 -21.76 1.23
C PRO A 3 4.83 -20.72 2.36
N PHE A 4 6.00 -20.18 2.64
CA PHE A 4 6.23 -19.23 3.75
C PHE A 4 5.47 -17.91 3.56
N MET A 5 5.32 -17.42 2.33
CA MET A 5 4.49 -16.26 1.99
C MET A 5 3.20 -16.74 1.33
N THR A 6 2.11 -16.73 2.09
CA THR A 6 0.74 -16.97 1.60
C THR A 6 0.00 -15.63 1.50
N GLU A 7 -1.18 -15.63 0.86
CA GLU A 7 -2.03 -14.43 0.82
C GLU A 7 -2.49 -13.97 2.21
N ASP A 8 -2.49 -14.89 3.18
CA ASP A 8 -2.83 -14.65 4.58
C ASP A 8 -1.58 -14.49 5.46
N PHE A 9 -0.43 -14.16 4.88
CA PHE A 9 0.81 -13.97 5.63
C PHE A 9 0.62 -12.87 6.69
N LEU A 10 0.89 -13.21 7.96
CA LEU A 10 0.65 -12.37 9.15
C LEU A 10 -0.83 -12.14 9.53
N LEU A 11 -1.78 -12.81 8.86
CA LEU A 11 -3.22 -12.69 9.14
C LEU A 11 -3.72 -13.93 9.90
N ASP A 12 -3.41 -13.98 11.20
CA ASP A 12 -3.68 -15.12 12.07
C ASP A 12 -5.17 -15.35 12.37
N THR A 13 -6.02 -14.33 12.20
CA THR A 13 -7.47 -14.41 12.50
C THR A 13 -8.31 -14.19 11.25
N GLU A 14 -9.48 -14.84 11.17
CA GLU A 14 -10.45 -14.59 10.08
C GLU A 14 -10.87 -13.12 10.02
N PHE A 15 -10.96 -12.44 11.16
CA PHE A 15 -11.27 -11.02 11.21
C PHE A 15 -10.16 -10.17 10.56
N ALA A 16 -8.89 -10.46 10.84
CA ALA A 16 -7.75 -9.78 10.21
C ALA A 16 -7.69 -10.02 8.69
N ARG A 17 -8.01 -11.23 8.23
CA ARG A 17 -8.09 -11.56 6.79
C ARG A 17 -9.13 -10.71 6.07
N ARG A 18 -10.33 -10.61 6.62
CA ARG A 18 -11.41 -9.80 6.03
C ARG A 18 -11.06 -8.32 5.99
N LEU A 19 -10.50 -7.77 7.07
CA LEU A 19 -10.08 -6.36 7.09
C LEU A 19 -9.01 -6.06 6.04
N TYR A 20 -8.01 -6.95 5.91
CA TYR A 20 -6.94 -6.73 4.95
C TYR A 20 -7.43 -6.89 3.50
N HIS A 21 -8.11 -8.00 3.18
CA HIS A 21 -8.52 -8.31 1.82
C HIS A 21 -9.68 -7.46 1.32
N ASP A 22 -10.65 -7.09 2.17
CA ASP A 22 -11.82 -6.32 1.75
C ASP A 22 -11.57 -4.80 1.74
N TYR A 23 -10.68 -4.30 2.62
CA TYR A 23 -10.52 -2.86 2.82
C TYR A 23 -9.11 -2.34 2.61
N ALA A 24 -8.06 -3.02 3.09
CA ALA A 24 -6.70 -2.46 3.11
C ALA A 24 -5.92 -2.69 1.81
N LYS A 25 -6.12 -3.85 1.15
CA LYS A 25 -5.34 -4.30 -0.01
C LYS A 25 -5.37 -3.31 -1.19
N ASP A 26 -6.52 -2.69 -1.44
CA ASP A 26 -6.74 -1.79 -2.58
C ASP A 26 -6.56 -0.30 -2.24
N GLN A 27 -6.18 0.04 -0.99
CA GLN A 27 -5.98 1.44 -0.62
C GLN A 27 -4.69 2.01 -1.22
N PRO A 28 -4.68 3.29 -1.63
CA PRO A 28 -3.47 3.93 -2.10
C PRO A 28 -2.46 4.10 -0.95
N ILE A 29 -1.18 3.87 -1.26
CA ILE A 29 -0.10 4.14 -0.33
C ILE A 29 0.16 5.65 -0.30
N SER A 30 -0.14 6.30 0.83
CA SER A 30 0.18 7.71 1.06
C SER A 30 1.48 7.84 1.84
N ILE A 31 2.53 8.27 1.15
CA ILE A 31 3.87 8.44 1.74
C ILE A 31 4.07 9.93 2.07
N THR A 32 3.80 10.33 3.32
CA THR A 32 3.99 11.72 3.77
C THR A 32 5.46 12.10 3.88
N ILE A 33 6.32 11.15 4.27
CA ILE A 33 7.75 11.35 4.45
C ILE A 33 8.45 10.13 3.85
N ALA A 34 9.31 10.36 2.85
CA ALA A 34 10.23 9.35 2.37
C ALA A 34 11.54 9.96 1.86
N ILE A 35 12.63 9.23 2.09
CA ILE A 35 13.92 9.51 1.49
C ILE A 35 14.01 8.69 0.20
N CYS A 36 13.51 9.26 -0.90
CA CYS A 36 13.65 8.66 -2.23
C CYS A 36 14.75 9.38 -3.01
N ARG A 37 15.57 8.62 -3.76
CA ARG A 37 16.50 9.23 -4.71
C ARG A 37 15.73 9.92 -5.83
N ARG A 38 15.90 11.24 -5.95
CA ARG A 38 15.22 12.10 -6.93
C ARG A 38 15.35 11.64 -8.38
N SER A 39 16.44 10.94 -8.73
CA SER A 39 16.66 10.37 -10.08
C SER A 39 15.77 9.17 -10.43
N ARG A 40 15.05 8.59 -9.45
CA ARG A 40 14.17 7.42 -9.64
C ARG A 40 12.68 7.75 -9.51
N LEU A 41 12.32 8.94 -9.04
CA LEU A 41 10.94 9.40 -8.98
C LEU A 41 10.48 9.80 -10.39
N ARG A 42 9.67 8.95 -11.03
CA ARG A 42 8.96 9.34 -12.27
C ARG A 42 8.07 10.55 -11.94
N LYS A 43 8.07 11.56 -12.83
CA LYS A 43 7.33 12.84 -12.71
C LYS A 43 5.84 12.72 -12.36
N THR A 44 5.25 11.52 -12.47
CA THR A 44 3.83 11.22 -12.23
C THR A 44 3.40 11.37 -10.77
N ILE A 45 4.31 11.24 -9.78
CA ILE A 45 3.93 11.30 -8.35
C ILE A 45 3.60 12.74 -7.90
N VAL A 46 4.15 13.77 -8.57
CA VAL A 46 3.89 15.18 -8.20
C VAL A 46 2.48 15.63 -8.62
N LEU A 47 1.87 15.01 -9.63
CA LEU A 47 0.59 15.48 -10.16
C LEU A 47 -0.63 15.01 -9.34
N LYS A 48 -0.54 13.88 -8.62
CA LYS A 48 -1.68 13.34 -7.87
C LYS A 48 -1.90 13.99 -6.50
N THR A 49 -0.85 14.57 -5.88
CA THR A 49 -1.01 15.38 -4.66
C THR A 49 -1.69 16.72 -4.88
N CYS A 50 -1.76 17.21 -6.13
CA CYS A 50 -2.39 18.48 -6.48
C CYS A 50 -3.87 18.38 -6.90
N MET A 51 -4.44 17.17 -6.99
CA MET A 51 -5.78 16.94 -7.56
C MET A 51 -6.83 16.50 -6.52
N THR A 52 -6.47 16.35 -5.23
CA THR A 52 -7.42 16.02 -4.15
C THR A 52 -7.53 17.10 -3.07
N SER A 53 -7.01 18.30 -3.33
CA SER A 53 -7.37 19.50 -2.58
C SER A 53 -8.48 20.24 -3.33
N GLY A 54 -9.71 19.74 -3.16
CA GLY A 54 -10.95 20.44 -3.47
C GLY A 54 -11.72 20.63 -2.18
#